data_AF-A0A6A6K9B4-F1
#
_entry.id   AF-A0A6A6K9B4-F1
#
_cell.length_a   1.000
_cell.length_b   1.000
_cell.length_c   1.000
_cell.angle_alpha   90.00
_cell.angle_beta   90.00
_cell.angle_gamma   90.00
#
_symmetry.space_group_name_H-M   'P 1'
#
loop_
_entity.id
_entity.type
_entity.pdbx_description
1 polymer ?
#
loop_
_entity_poly.entity_id
_entity_poly.type
_entity_poly.pdbx_seq_one_letter_code
_entity_poly.pdbx_strand_id
1 'polypeptide(L)'
;MVTAMRTELIANATTSFPFQNSSLFNNPQSSLSGALKGCLGILDGACIEKLLLHCASALESNDGTLAQQVMWVLNNIASMVGDSNQRLTSWFLRALISRASKICPTSTNFDGISTFQRRQISVTELAGYVDLIPWHRFGFCASNSAIFKTIEAYSKVHILDFSITHCMQWPTFIDAVAKRPEGPPSLRITVPPCRPPVPPLLNVSAEEVGLRLRNFAKFRDVPFEFKVIDDPSSSSHRSTDEIMCQ
;
A
#
# COMPACT_ATOMS: atom_id res chain seq x y z
N MET A 1 10.30 -39.12 -4.92
CA MET A 1 10.62 -40.13 -5.96
C MET A 1 9.56 -40.00 -7.05
N VAL A 2 9.96 -39.36 -8.15
CA VAL A 2 9.60 -39.64 -9.55
C VAL A 2 8.12 -39.55 -9.98
N THR A 3 7.83 -38.40 -10.63
CA THR A 3 7.13 -38.19 -11.91
C THR A 3 6.55 -39.41 -12.64
N ALA A 4 5.30 -39.27 -13.11
CA ALA A 4 4.91 -39.80 -14.41
C ALA A 4 4.05 -38.76 -15.15
N MET A 5 4.68 -38.12 -16.14
CA MET A 5 4.03 -37.45 -17.26
C MET A 5 3.18 -38.46 -18.04
N ARG A 6 2.01 -38.02 -18.51
CA ARG A 6 1.53 -38.46 -19.82
C ARG A 6 0.89 -37.29 -20.56
N THR A 7 1.51 -37.01 -21.70
CA THR A 7 1.16 -36.07 -22.75
C THR A 7 0.09 -36.66 -23.66
N GLU A 8 -0.90 -35.86 -24.04
CA GLU A 8 -1.55 -36.00 -25.35
C GLU A 8 -1.60 -34.62 -26.01
N LEU A 9 -0.98 -34.55 -27.18
CA LEU A 9 -0.91 -33.43 -28.10
C LEU A 9 -1.66 -33.88 -29.35
N ILE A 10 -2.79 -33.28 -29.69
CA ILE A 10 -3.31 -33.29 -31.07
C ILE A 10 -3.93 -31.92 -31.43
N ALA A 11 -3.17 -31.21 -32.26
CA ALA A 11 -3.54 -30.31 -33.36
C ALA A 11 -4.36 -29.01 -33.13
N ASN A 12 -3.62 -27.91 -33.12
CA ASN A 12 -3.73 -26.72 -34.00
C ASN A 12 -5.12 -26.27 -34.50
N ALA A 13 -5.57 -25.14 -33.97
CA ALA A 13 -6.14 -24.06 -34.77
C ALA A 13 -5.39 -22.76 -34.41
N THR A 14 -4.30 -22.49 -35.13
CA THR A 14 -3.59 -21.21 -35.07
C THR A 14 -4.41 -20.16 -35.81
N THR A 15 -5.37 -19.54 -35.14
CA THR A 15 -5.87 -18.23 -35.61
C THR A 15 -4.96 -17.16 -35.03
N SER A 16 -3.85 -16.91 -35.72
CA SER A 16 -3.09 -15.68 -35.57
C SER A 16 -3.97 -14.51 -36.00
N PHE A 17 -4.51 -13.77 -35.04
CA PHE A 17 -5.18 -12.50 -35.33
C PHE A 17 -4.10 -11.43 -35.54
N PRO A 18 -4.04 -10.76 -36.70
CA PRO A 18 -3.14 -9.65 -36.90
C PRO A 18 -3.68 -8.45 -36.15
N PHE A 19 -3.26 -8.25 -34.90
CA PHE A 19 -3.41 -6.94 -34.25
C PHE A 19 -2.33 -6.00 -34.81
N GLN A 20 -2.53 -5.55 -36.05
CA GLN A 20 -1.96 -4.28 -36.50
C GLN A 20 -2.79 -3.15 -35.91
N ASN A 21 -2.29 -2.54 -34.83
CA ASN A 21 -2.20 -1.08 -34.71
C ASN A 21 -1.57 -0.71 -33.37
N SER A 22 -0.25 -0.55 -33.39
CA SER A 22 0.56 0.04 -32.32
C SER A 22 0.46 1.57 -32.26
N SER A 23 -0.68 2.17 -32.65
CA SER A 23 -0.87 3.63 -32.74
C SER A 23 -2.02 4.19 -31.90
N LEU A 24 -2.74 3.38 -31.11
CA LEU A 24 -3.88 3.87 -30.32
C LEU A 24 -3.52 4.65 -29.05
N PHE A 25 -2.25 4.67 -28.63
CA PHE A 25 -1.87 5.22 -27.32
C PHE A 25 -0.87 6.38 -27.35
N ASN A 26 -0.58 6.94 -28.52
CA ASN A 26 0.11 8.23 -28.65
C ASN A 26 -0.78 9.19 -29.45
N ASN A 27 -1.62 9.95 -28.76
CA ASN A 27 -2.09 11.22 -29.30
C ASN A 27 -2.25 12.25 -28.17
N PRO A 28 -1.77 13.50 -28.34
CA PRO A 28 -2.06 14.58 -27.41
C PRO A 28 -3.55 14.88 -27.46
N GLN A 29 -4.14 15.19 -26.30
CA GLN A 29 -5.48 15.74 -26.09
C GLN A 29 -6.23 16.11 -27.40
N SER A 30 -6.89 15.14 -28.03
CA SER A 30 -7.87 15.42 -29.08
C SER A 30 -9.25 15.26 -28.46
N SER A 31 -9.95 16.39 -28.38
CA SER A 31 -11.24 16.51 -27.70
C SER A 31 -12.34 15.80 -28.48
N LEU A 32 -12.62 14.54 -28.19
CA LEU A 32 -13.94 13.94 -28.42
C LEU A 32 -14.94 14.35 -27.31
N SER A 33 -14.88 15.63 -26.90
CA SER A 33 -15.36 16.14 -25.59
C SER A 33 -16.86 16.51 -25.55
N GLY A 34 -17.58 16.42 -26.66
CA GLY A 34 -18.97 16.90 -26.73
C GLY A 34 -20.02 15.84 -26.37
N ALA A 35 -20.15 14.81 -27.20
CA ALA A 35 -21.29 13.90 -27.16
C ALA A 35 -21.20 12.85 -26.03
N LEU A 36 -20.01 12.34 -25.73
CA LEU A 36 -19.82 11.35 -24.67
C LEU A 36 -19.81 11.99 -23.27
N LYS A 37 -19.48 13.28 -23.15
CA LYS A 37 -19.46 13.99 -21.86
C LYS A 37 -20.87 14.14 -21.27
N GLY A 38 -21.89 14.25 -22.12
CA GLY A 38 -23.30 14.27 -21.71
C GLY A 38 -23.80 12.91 -21.22
N CYS A 39 -23.44 11.82 -21.89
CA CYS A 39 -23.88 10.46 -21.51
C CYS A 39 -23.08 9.87 -20.34
N LEU A 40 -21.77 10.14 -20.28
CA LEU A 40 -20.90 9.68 -19.19
C LEU A 40 -21.03 10.56 -17.93
N GLY A 41 -21.46 11.82 -18.07
CA GLY A 41 -21.81 12.69 -16.94
C GLY A 41 -23.07 12.27 -16.17
N ILE A 42 -23.84 11.32 -16.72
CA ILE A 42 -25.06 10.74 -16.12
C ILE A 42 -24.79 9.37 -15.50
N LEU A 43 -23.60 8.77 -15.72
CA LEU A 43 -23.25 7.53 -15.06
C LEU A 43 -23.07 7.77 -13.56
N ASP A 44 -24.06 7.33 -12.77
CA ASP A 44 -23.97 7.33 -11.33
C ASP A 44 -22.97 6.27 -10.82
N GLY A 45 -22.63 6.35 -9.54
CA GLY A 45 -21.68 5.43 -8.92
C GLY A 45 -22.10 3.96 -9.05
N ALA A 46 -23.41 3.68 -9.04
CA ALA A 46 -23.94 2.32 -9.16
C ALA A 46 -23.73 1.73 -10.56
N CYS A 47 -23.84 2.55 -11.61
CA CYS A 47 -23.55 2.10 -12.97
C CYS A 47 -22.06 1.81 -13.16
N ILE A 48 -21.18 2.66 -12.62
CA ILE A 48 -19.73 2.45 -12.63
C ILE A 48 -19.36 1.16 -11.90
N GLU A 49 -19.94 0.91 -10.72
CA GLU A 49 -19.74 -0.33 -9.96
C GLU A 49 -20.12 -1.56 -10.79
N LYS A 50 -21.29 -1.54 -11.46
CA LYS A 50 -21.70 -2.62 -12.35
C LYS A 50 -20.71 -2.85 -13.50
N LEU A 51 -20.22 -1.79 -14.14
CA LEU A 51 -19.22 -1.91 -15.20
C LEU A 51 -17.92 -2.55 -14.69
N LEU A 52 -17.45 -2.16 -13.50
CA LEU A 52 -16.28 -2.77 -12.86
C LEU A 52 -16.50 -4.27 -12.59
N LEU A 53 -17.67 -4.64 -12.06
CA LEU A 53 -18.04 -6.04 -11.81
C LEU A 53 -18.16 -6.84 -13.12
N HIS A 54 -18.82 -6.30 -14.14
CA HIS A 54 -18.93 -6.94 -15.45
C HIS A 54 -17.56 -7.18 -16.09
N CYS A 55 -16.63 -6.23 -15.98
CA CYS A 55 -15.26 -6.42 -16.44
C CYS A 55 -14.56 -7.55 -15.69
N ALA A 56 -14.70 -7.59 -14.36
CA ALA A 56 -14.12 -8.64 -13.53
C ALA A 56 -14.68 -10.04 -13.89
N SER A 57 -15.99 -10.16 -14.08
CA SER A 57 -16.65 -11.42 -14.49
C SER A 57 -16.24 -11.87 -15.89
N ALA A 58 -16.07 -10.93 -16.83
CA ALA A 58 -15.57 -11.23 -18.18
C ALA A 58 -14.14 -11.79 -18.13
N LEU A 59 -13.26 -11.18 -17.31
CA LEU A 59 -11.90 -11.70 -17.09
C LEU A 59 -11.89 -13.08 -16.42
N GLU A 60 -12.77 -13.32 -15.45
CA GLU A 60 -12.89 -14.62 -14.77
C GLU A 60 -13.40 -15.71 -15.72
N SER A 61 -14.33 -15.36 -16.62
CA SER A 61 -14.89 -16.28 -17.61
C SER A 61 -14.01 -16.43 -18.86
N ASN A 62 -12.83 -15.81 -18.89
CA ASN A 62 -11.91 -15.76 -20.03
C ASN A 62 -12.52 -15.19 -21.32
N ASP A 63 -13.53 -14.32 -21.20
CA ASP A 63 -14.11 -13.57 -22.31
C ASP A 63 -13.27 -12.29 -22.55
N GLY A 64 -12.18 -12.46 -23.30
CA GLY A 64 -11.25 -11.38 -23.60
C GLY A 64 -11.88 -10.24 -24.41
N THR A 65 -12.84 -10.54 -25.30
CA THR A 65 -13.50 -9.54 -26.13
C THR A 65 -14.40 -8.65 -25.29
N LEU A 66 -15.26 -9.23 -24.45
CA LEU A 66 -16.11 -8.47 -23.54
C LEU A 66 -15.26 -7.68 -22.53
N ALA A 67 -14.21 -8.29 -21.98
CA ALA A 67 -13.31 -7.61 -21.05
C ALA A 67 -12.69 -6.36 -21.70
N GLN A 68 -12.18 -6.46 -22.94
CA GLN A 68 -11.62 -5.32 -23.68
C GLN A 68 -12.66 -4.22 -23.92
N GLN A 69 -13.88 -4.57 -24.32
CA GLN A 69 -14.96 -3.60 -24.54
C GLN A 69 -15.31 -2.84 -23.27
N VAL A 70 -15.49 -3.55 -22.14
CA VAL A 70 -15.83 -2.92 -20.87
C VAL A 70 -14.65 -2.08 -20.35
N MET A 71 -13.41 -2.55 -20.48
CA MET A 71 -12.21 -1.76 -20.13
C MET A 71 -12.13 -0.46 -20.94
N TRP A 72 -12.50 -0.48 -22.22
CA TRP A 72 -12.52 0.72 -23.05
C TRP A 72 -13.53 1.75 -22.52
N VAL A 73 -14.73 1.31 -22.10
CA VAL A 73 -15.72 2.19 -21.48
C VAL A 73 -15.19 2.76 -20.16
N LEU A 74 -14.64 1.91 -19.29
CA LEU A 74 -14.05 2.31 -18.02
C LEU A 74 -12.92 3.33 -18.20
N ASN A 75 -12.10 3.19 -19.24
CA ASN A 75 -11.01 4.12 -19.54
C ASN A 75 -11.51 5.53 -19.89
N ASN A 76 -12.70 5.67 -20.47
CA ASN A 76 -13.32 6.96 -20.77
C ASN A 76 -13.94 7.63 -19.53
N ILE A 77 -14.16 6.88 -18.44
CA ILE A 77 -14.70 7.38 -17.16
C ILE A 77 -13.57 7.71 -16.18
N ALA A 78 -12.50 6.91 -16.20
CA ALA A 78 -11.38 6.99 -15.27
C ALA A 78 -10.71 8.37 -15.27
N SER A 79 -10.54 8.96 -14.08
CA SER A 79 -9.74 10.18 -13.89
C SER A 79 -9.06 10.19 -12.52
N MET A 80 -7.75 10.46 -12.50
CA MET A 80 -6.96 10.52 -11.25
C MET A 80 -7.21 11.78 -10.42
N VAL A 81 -7.73 12.84 -11.05
CA VAL A 81 -8.00 14.15 -10.44
C VAL A 81 -9.50 14.51 -10.45
N GLY A 82 -10.33 13.55 -10.89
CA GLY A 82 -11.78 13.70 -10.95
C GLY A 82 -12.47 13.50 -9.60
N ASP A 83 -13.78 13.28 -9.64
CA ASP A 83 -14.57 12.94 -8.46
C ASP A 83 -14.19 11.55 -7.86
N SER A 84 -14.79 11.22 -6.72
CA SER A 84 -14.52 9.97 -6.01
C SER A 84 -14.74 8.71 -6.87
N ASN A 85 -15.78 8.69 -7.71
CA ASN A 85 -16.10 7.54 -8.57
C ASN A 85 -15.13 7.43 -9.74
N GLN A 86 -14.75 8.55 -10.34
CA GLN A 86 -13.74 8.58 -11.42
C GLN A 86 -12.37 8.12 -10.92
N ARG A 87 -11.98 8.53 -9.71
CA ARG A 87 -10.73 8.09 -9.06
C ARG A 87 -10.76 6.61 -8.73
N LEU A 88 -11.88 6.12 -8.18
CA LEU A 88 -12.11 4.70 -7.92
C LEU A 88 -11.96 3.88 -9.21
N THR A 89 -12.65 4.32 -10.27
CA THR A 89 -12.59 3.69 -11.60
C THR A 89 -11.18 3.62 -12.13
N SER A 90 -10.40 4.69 -11.99
CA SER A 90 -9.00 4.72 -12.45
C SER A 90 -8.13 3.67 -11.75
N TRP A 91 -8.25 3.52 -10.42
CA TRP A 91 -7.50 2.53 -9.67
C TRP A 91 -7.94 1.10 -9.97
N PHE A 92 -9.25 0.84 -10.05
CA PHE A 92 -9.77 -0.49 -10.37
C PHE A 92 -9.44 -0.90 -11.80
N LEU A 93 -9.55 0.01 -12.78
CA LEU A 93 -9.18 -0.27 -14.16
C LEU A 93 -7.72 -0.70 -14.27
N ARG A 94 -6.80 -0.02 -13.56
CA ARG A 94 -5.39 -0.41 -13.51
C ARG A 94 -5.19 -1.80 -12.89
N ALA A 95 -5.92 -2.12 -11.83
CA ALA A 95 -5.89 -3.45 -11.22
C ALA A 95 -6.41 -4.53 -12.18
N LEU A 96 -7.51 -4.26 -12.90
CA LEU A 96 -8.10 -5.15 -13.89
C LEU A 96 -7.17 -5.40 -15.08
N ILE A 97 -6.51 -4.35 -15.60
CA ILE A 97 -5.48 -4.47 -16.65
C ILE A 97 -4.30 -5.32 -16.15
N SER A 98 -3.83 -5.07 -14.92
CA SER A 98 -2.74 -5.87 -14.33
C SER A 98 -3.12 -7.33 -14.11
N ARG A 99 -4.40 -7.63 -13.85
CA ARG A 99 -4.90 -9.00 -13.78
C ARG A 99 -4.94 -9.63 -15.18
N ALA A 100 -5.45 -8.92 -16.17
CA ALA A 100 -5.54 -9.39 -17.54
C ALA A 100 -4.16 -9.76 -18.13
N SER A 101 -3.13 -8.95 -17.87
CA SER A 101 -1.76 -9.21 -18.36
C SER A 101 -1.11 -10.45 -17.74
N LYS A 102 -1.55 -10.89 -16.56
CA LYS A 102 -1.10 -12.15 -15.93
C LYS A 102 -1.82 -13.38 -16.50
N ILE A 103 -3.05 -13.21 -16.98
CA ILE A 103 -3.87 -14.31 -17.54
C ILE A 103 -3.49 -14.57 -19.00
N CYS A 104 -3.25 -13.51 -19.78
CA CYS A 104 -2.81 -13.57 -21.17
C CYS A 104 -1.44 -12.88 -21.30
N PRO A 105 -0.31 -13.63 -21.22
CA PRO A 105 1.02 -13.08 -21.40
C PRO A 105 1.29 -12.81 -22.89
N THR A 106 0.58 -11.85 -23.47
CA THR A 106 0.96 -11.27 -24.76
C THR A 106 2.09 -10.27 -24.52
N SER A 107 2.99 -10.10 -25.50
CA SER A 107 4.15 -9.20 -25.46
C SER A 107 3.80 -7.69 -25.45
N THR A 108 2.71 -7.32 -24.79
CA THR A 108 2.41 -5.92 -24.49
C THR A 108 3.25 -5.55 -23.28
N ASN A 109 4.40 -4.92 -23.53
CA ASN A 109 5.16 -4.19 -22.52
C ASN A 109 4.29 -3.03 -22.02
N PHE A 110 3.34 -3.34 -21.15
CA PHE A 110 2.60 -2.32 -20.42
C PHE A 110 3.46 -1.93 -19.22
N ASP A 111 4.48 -1.12 -19.48
CA ASP A 111 5.21 -0.34 -18.47
C ASP A 111 4.31 0.78 -17.88
N GLY A 112 2.99 0.64 -18.00
CA GLY A 112 1.95 1.46 -17.37
C GLY A 112 1.71 1.12 -15.90
N ILE A 113 2.54 0.27 -15.29
CA ILE A 113 2.99 0.55 -13.92
C ILE A 113 3.88 1.80 -14.02
N SER A 114 3.25 2.93 -14.37
CA SER A 114 3.81 4.24 -14.16
C SER A 114 4.43 4.18 -12.79
N THR A 115 5.74 4.36 -12.81
CA THR A 115 6.58 4.84 -11.73
C THR A 115 5.83 6.00 -11.10
N PHE A 116 4.85 5.70 -10.25
CA PHE A 116 4.50 6.57 -9.16
C PHE A 116 5.85 6.74 -8.48
N GLN A 117 6.47 7.90 -8.70
CA GLN A 117 7.46 8.40 -7.77
C GLN A 117 6.76 8.25 -6.44
N ARG A 118 7.22 7.23 -5.71
CA ARG A 118 6.68 6.80 -4.45
C ARG A 118 7.03 7.95 -3.52
N ARG A 119 6.20 9.02 -3.57
CA ARG A 119 6.47 10.28 -2.91
C ARG A 119 6.62 9.94 -1.44
N GLN A 120 7.85 10.04 -0.98
CA GLN A 120 8.12 9.92 0.43
C GLN A 120 7.68 11.24 1.06
N ILE A 121 6.87 11.14 2.10
CA ILE A 121 6.40 12.29 2.85
C ILE A 121 7.27 12.46 4.09
N SER A 122 7.34 13.70 4.56
CA SER A 122 7.95 14.03 5.85
C SER A 122 7.13 13.51 7.03
N VAL A 123 7.75 13.43 8.21
CA VAL A 123 7.04 13.10 9.46
C VAL A 123 5.88 14.08 9.73
N THR A 124 6.05 15.36 9.38
CA THR A 124 5.00 16.39 9.55
C THR A 124 3.82 16.17 8.62
N GLU A 125 4.08 15.83 7.35
CA GLU A 125 3.02 15.46 6.41
C GLU A 125 2.30 14.17 6.84
N LEU A 126 3.05 13.19 7.38
CA LEU A 126 2.45 11.96 7.92
C LEU A 126 1.56 12.27 9.13
N ALA A 127 1.95 13.21 9.99
CA ALA A 127 1.12 13.68 11.09
C ALA A 127 -0.20 14.28 10.58
N GLY A 128 -0.11 15.15 9.57
CA GLY A 128 -1.29 15.71 8.90
C GLY A 128 -2.18 14.62 8.28
N TYR A 129 -1.59 13.60 7.65
CA TYR A 129 -2.33 12.48 7.09
C TYR A 129 -3.11 11.68 8.15
N VAL A 130 -2.46 11.36 9.27
CA VAL A 130 -3.08 10.69 10.43
C VAL A 130 -4.22 11.53 11.00
N ASP A 131 -4.05 12.86 11.04
CA ASP A 131 -5.02 13.78 11.62
C ASP A 131 -6.26 13.99 10.74
N LEU A 132 -6.09 13.93 9.42
CA LEU A 132 -7.17 14.06 8.44
C LEU A 132 -8.04 12.81 8.32
N ILE A 133 -7.51 11.63 8.67
CA ILE A 133 -8.20 10.35 8.51
C ILE A 133 -8.64 9.81 9.87
N PRO A 134 -9.95 9.87 10.20
CA PRO A 134 -10.44 9.56 11.55
C PRO A 134 -10.17 8.12 11.99
N TRP A 135 -10.03 7.19 11.03
CA TRP A 135 -9.76 5.78 11.30
C TRP A 135 -8.46 5.56 12.09
N HIS A 136 -7.39 6.29 11.78
CA HIS A 136 -6.12 6.15 12.50
C HIS A 136 -6.24 6.62 13.95
N ARG A 137 -6.76 7.82 14.17
CA ARG A 137 -6.97 8.35 15.52
C ARG A 137 -7.90 7.47 16.36
N PHE A 138 -9.00 7.00 15.78
CA PHE A 138 -9.89 6.07 16.46
C PHE A 138 -9.14 4.81 16.92
N GLY A 139 -8.41 4.16 16.00
CA GLY A 139 -7.63 2.97 16.32
C GLY A 139 -6.56 3.21 17.40
N PHE A 140 -5.87 4.36 17.33
CA PHE A 140 -4.86 4.74 18.34
C PHE A 140 -5.50 4.99 19.71
N CYS A 141 -6.58 5.76 19.79
CA CYS A 141 -7.26 6.04 21.04
C CYS A 141 -7.82 4.78 21.69
N ALA A 142 -8.48 3.92 20.91
CA ALA A 142 -9.04 2.67 21.41
C ALA A 142 -7.94 1.72 21.93
N SER A 143 -6.89 1.50 21.14
CA SER A 143 -5.79 0.63 21.52
C SER A 143 -4.97 1.18 22.70
N ASN A 144 -4.64 2.48 22.69
CA ASN A 144 -3.94 3.13 23.81
C ASN A 144 -4.75 3.02 25.10
N SER A 145 -6.07 3.21 25.05
CA SER A 145 -6.94 3.07 26.23
C SER A 145 -6.94 1.64 26.78
N ALA A 146 -6.99 0.64 25.89
CA ALA A 146 -6.95 -0.77 26.28
C ALA A 146 -5.58 -1.15 26.88
N ILE A 147 -4.49 -0.73 26.25
CA ILE A 147 -3.13 -0.96 26.74
C ILE A 147 -2.97 -0.27 28.11
N PHE A 148 -3.34 1.01 28.22
CA PHE A 148 -3.19 1.81 29.43
C PHE A 148 -3.84 1.15 30.65
N LYS A 149 -5.08 0.66 30.50
CA LYS A 149 -5.79 -0.10 31.55
C LYS A 149 -5.08 -1.40 31.91
N THR A 150 -4.55 -2.10 30.92
CA THR A 150 -3.88 -3.39 31.13
C THR A 150 -2.56 -3.23 31.89
N ILE A 151 -1.84 -2.12 31.68
CA ILE A 151 -0.51 -1.90 32.27
C ILE A 151 -0.53 -1.21 33.65
N GLU A 152 -1.71 -1.05 34.26
CA GLU A 152 -1.89 -0.29 35.51
C GLU A 152 -0.97 -0.80 36.64
N ALA A 153 -0.84 -2.11 36.83
CA ALA A 153 -0.01 -2.68 37.89
C ALA A 153 1.47 -2.91 37.49
N TYR A 154 1.88 -2.53 36.27
CA TYR A 154 3.20 -2.89 35.73
C TYR A 154 4.14 -1.69 35.68
N SER A 155 5.35 -1.89 36.22
CA SER A 155 6.44 -0.88 36.24
C SER A 155 7.33 -0.93 34.99
N LYS A 156 7.25 -2.00 34.19
CA LYS A 156 7.97 -2.18 32.92
C LYS A 156 7.01 -2.68 31.85
N VAL A 157 7.00 -2.02 30.70
CA VAL A 157 6.10 -2.31 29.60
C VAL A 157 6.91 -2.42 28.31
N HIS A 158 6.65 -3.47 27.53
CA HIS A 158 7.26 -3.67 26.23
C HIS A 158 6.18 -3.79 25.16
N ILE A 159 6.23 -2.91 24.16
CA ILE A 159 5.29 -2.85 23.05
C ILE A 159 6.01 -3.31 21.78
N LEU A 160 5.37 -4.22 21.05
CA LEU A 160 5.78 -4.62 19.69
C LEU A 160 4.87 -3.91 18.70
N ASP A 161 5.43 -3.04 17.85
CA ASP A 161 4.68 -2.24 16.88
C ASP A 161 4.89 -2.76 15.45
N PHE A 162 3.87 -3.46 14.96
CA PHE A 162 3.77 -3.98 13.60
C PHE A 162 2.88 -3.11 12.69
N SER A 163 2.54 -1.90 13.09
CA SER A 163 1.70 -1.00 12.29
C SER A 163 2.39 -0.58 10.98
N ILE A 164 1.66 0.10 10.09
CA ILE A 164 2.24 0.78 8.92
C ILE A 164 2.28 2.31 9.12
N THR A 165 1.90 2.80 10.30
CA THR A 165 1.77 4.23 10.59
C THR A 165 3.02 4.80 11.25
N HIS A 166 4.19 4.19 11.02
CA HIS A 166 5.50 4.65 11.47
C HIS A 166 5.51 5.21 12.91
N CYS A 167 5.00 4.43 13.87
CA CYS A 167 5.00 4.78 15.29
C CYS A 167 4.19 6.02 15.70
N MET A 168 3.35 6.58 14.83
CA MET A 168 2.58 7.82 15.09
C MET A 168 1.54 7.68 16.22
N GLN A 169 1.22 6.45 16.63
CA GLN A 169 0.39 6.16 17.80
C GLN A 169 1.06 6.56 19.11
N TRP A 170 2.36 6.30 19.24
CA TRP A 170 3.04 6.25 20.53
C TRP A 170 3.29 7.60 21.23
N PRO A 171 3.38 8.76 20.55
CA PRO A 171 3.45 10.04 21.25
C PRO A 171 2.25 10.27 22.18
N THR A 172 1.04 9.93 21.74
CA THR A 172 -0.16 10.10 22.58
C THR A 172 -0.19 9.10 23.75
N PHE A 173 0.34 7.89 23.56
CA PHE A 173 0.48 6.92 24.62
C PHE A 173 1.51 7.33 25.67
N ILE A 174 2.67 7.83 25.23
CA ILE A 174 3.74 8.37 26.10
C ILE A 174 3.20 9.52 26.96
N ASP A 175 2.45 10.46 26.36
CA ASP A 175 1.83 11.55 27.12
C ASP A 175 0.81 11.06 28.15
N ALA A 176 0.05 10.00 27.85
CA ALA A 176 -0.89 9.41 28.79
C ALA A 176 -0.18 8.74 29.97
N VAL A 177 0.84 7.89 29.71
CA VAL A 177 1.55 7.17 30.78
C VAL A 177 2.39 8.09 31.67
N ALA A 178 2.87 9.22 31.14
CA ALA A 178 3.55 10.25 31.92
C ALA A 178 2.66 10.86 33.03
N LYS A 179 1.34 10.82 32.86
CA LYS A 179 0.36 11.42 33.78
C LYS A 179 -0.17 10.43 34.83
N ARG A 180 0.38 9.22 34.89
CA ARG A 180 -0.03 8.21 35.87
C ARG A 180 0.27 8.69 37.30
N PRO A 181 -0.67 8.54 38.26
CA PRO A 181 -0.44 8.97 39.64
C PRO A 181 0.77 8.29 40.31
N GLU A 182 1.04 7.03 39.96
CA GLU A 182 2.16 6.24 40.51
C GLU A 182 3.49 6.53 39.80
N GLY A 183 3.48 7.43 38.82
CA GLY A 183 4.59 7.70 37.91
C GLY A 183 4.56 6.83 36.64
N PRO A 184 5.34 7.21 35.61
CA PRO A 184 5.39 6.46 34.37
C PRO A 184 6.15 5.13 34.52
N PRO A 185 5.70 4.06 33.84
CA PRO A 185 6.48 2.83 33.73
C PRO A 185 7.70 3.05 32.82
N SER A 186 8.70 2.18 32.95
CA SER A 186 9.72 2.05 31.91
C SER A 186 9.09 1.44 30.65
N LEU A 187 9.19 2.16 29.53
CA LEU A 187 8.54 1.80 28.28
C LEU A 187 9.58 1.44 27.22
N ARG A 188 9.47 0.24 26.65
CA ARG A 188 10.23 -0.17 25.47
C ARG A 188 9.31 -0.33 24.27
N ILE A 189 9.70 0.19 23.12
CA ILE A 189 9.01 -0.03 21.85
C ILE A 189 9.95 -0.74 20.89
N THR A 190 9.48 -1.81 20.27
CA THR A 190 10.23 -2.57 19.27
C THR A 190 9.47 -2.67 17.96
N VAL A 191 10.17 -2.45 16.84
CA VAL A 191 9.60 -2.43 15.49
C VAL A 191 10.33 -3.43 14.58
N PRO A 192 9.68 -4.00 13.55
CA PRO A 192 10.36 -4.84 12.57
C PRO A 192 11.39 -4.04 11.74
N PRO A 193 12.42 -4.70 11.17
CA PRO A 193 13.46 -4.05 10.36
C PRO A 193 12.91 -3.42 9.08
N CYS A 194 11.87 -4.04 8.52
CA CYS A 194 11.22 -3.62 7.31
C CYS A 194 9.71 -3.61 7.52
N ARG A 195 9.05 -2.57 7.01
CA ARG A 195 7.60 -2.49 6.92
C ARG A 195 7.20 -2.69 5.45
N PRO A 196 6.03 -3.31 5.17
CA PRO A 196 5.52 -3.38 3.81
C PRO A 196 5.55 -1.98 3.16
N PRO A 197 6.01 -1.83 1.90
CA PRO A 197 6.15 -0.53 1.24
C PRO A 197 4.78 0.00 0.78
N VAL A 198 3.89 0.24 1.74
CA VAL A 198 2.52 0.71 1.57
C VAL A 198 2.48 2.22 1.81
N PRO A 199 1.93 3.01 0.87
CA PRO A 199 1.74 4.44 1.09
C PRO A 199 0.85 4.76 2.31
N PRO A 200 1.06 5.90 2.99
CA PRO A 200 2.11 6.88 2.72
C PRO A 200 3.50 6.37 3.11
N LEU A 201 4.49 6.64 2.27
CA LEU A 201 5.87 6.23 2.52
C LEU A 201 6.60 7.33 3.26
N LEU A 202 7.36 6.98 4.27
CA LEU A 202 8.12 7.95 5.06
C LEU A 202 9.53 8.17 4.47
N ASN A 203 10.01 9.41 4.52
CA ASN A 203 11.35 9.78 4.02
C ASN A 203 12.46 9.69 5.08
N VAL A 204 12.16 9.16 6.28
CA VAL A 204 13.13 8.93 7.36
C VAL A 204 13.15 7.46 7.78
N SER A 205 14.29 7.03 8.33
CA SER A 205 14.46 5.67 8.81
C SER A 205 13.70 5.41 10.12
N ALA A 206 13.54 4.14 10.49
CA ALA A 206 12.91 3.75 11.75
C ALA A 206 13.71 4.24 12.97
N GLU A 207 15.04 4.31 12.86
CA GLU A 207 15.95 4.80 13.89
C GLU A 207 15.76 6.30 14.15
N GLU A 208 15.57 7.10 13.09
CA GLU A 208 15.28 8.53 13.20
C GLU A 208 13.91 8.77 13.86
N VAL A 209 12.88 7.98 13.50
CA VAL A 209 11.59 8.00 14.20
C VAL A 209 11.76 7.63 15.68
N GLY A 210 12.56 6.59 15.96
CA GLY A 210 12.90 6.17 17.31
C GLY A 210 13.64 7.23 18.12
N LEU A 211 14.54 8.00 17.50
CA LEU A 211 15.22 9.13 18.12
C LEU A 211 14.23 10.23 18.52
N ARG A 212 13.28 10.57 17.63
CA ARG A 212 12.24 11.56 17.94
C ARG A 212 11.35 11.11 19.11
N LEU A 213 10.97 9.83 19.14
CA LEU A 213 10.22 9.26 20.27
C LEU A 213 11.02 9.28 21.56
N ARG A 214 12.31 8.92 21.53
CA ARG A 214 13.20 9.01 22.70
C ARG A 214 13.27 10.44 23.24
N ASN A 215 13.43 11.43 22.37
CA ASN A 215 13.45 12.83 22.75
C ASN A 215 12.13 13.29 23.37
N PHE A 216 10.99 12.88 22.79
CA PHE A 216 9.67 13.19 23.33
C PHE A 216 9.42 12.50 24.68
N ALA A 217 9.79 11.23 24.83
CA ALA A 217 9.68 10.51 26.09
C ALA A 217 10.53 11.14 27.19
N LYS A 218 11.78 11.53 26.86
CA LYS A 218 12.64 12.28 27.78
C LYS A 218 12.01 13.60 28.20
N PHE A 219 11.40 14.35 27.28
CA PHE A 219 10.67 15.59 27.59
C PHE A 219 9.46 15.37 28.52
N ARG A 220 8.88 14.17 28.51
CA ARG A 220 7.77 13.76 29.38
C ARG A 220 8.22 13.00 30.64
N ASP A 221 9.52 12.97 30.93
CA ASP A 221 10.11 12.23 32.05
C ASP A 221 9.73 10.73 32.08
N VAL A 222 9.53 10.12 30.90
CA VAL A 222 9.23 8.69 30.75
C VAL A 222 10.52 7.92 30.44
N PRO A 223 10.94 6.93 31.27
CA PRO A 223 12.08 6.07 30.95
C PRO A 223 11.77 5.24 29.70
N PHE A 224 12.56 5.41 28.63
CA PHE A 224 12.17 4.92 27.32
C PHE A 224 13.31 4.31 26.50
N GLU A 225 13.02 3.18 25.85
CA GLU A 225 13.91 2.50 24.89
C GLU A 225 13.18 2.27 23.55
N PHE A 226 13.87 2.51 22.44
CA PHE A 226 13.39 2.17 21.11
C PHE A 226 14.35 1.20 20.44
N LYS A 227 13.83 0.09 19.92
CA LYS A 227 14.61 -0.94 19.24
C LYS A 227 14.02 -1.27 17.87
N VAL A 228 14.87 -1.28 16.84
CA VAL A 228 14.56 -1.91 15.56
C VAL A 228 15.06 -3.36 15.66
N ILE A 229 14.24 -4.34 15.30
CA ILE A 229 14.67 -5.74 15.26
C ILE A 229 15.71 -5.86 14.15
N ASP A 230 16.89 -6.39 14.47
CA ASP A 230 17.92 -6.66 13.48
C ASP A 230 17.40 -7.68 12.46
N ASP A 231 17.57 -7.40 11.17
CA ASP A 231 17.27 -8.39 10.14
C ASP A 231 18.32 -9.51 10.25
N PRO A 232 17.94 -10.76 10.60
CA PRO A 232 18.91 -11.86 10.70
C PRO A 232 19.63 -12.15 9.38
N SER A 233 19.09 -11.69 8.23
CA SER A 233 19.76 -11.78 6.94
C SER A 233 20.86 -10.72 6.72
N SER A 234 20.93 -9.68 7.56
CA SER A 234 21.98 -8.66 7.51
C SER A 234 23.19 -8.98 8.39
N SER A 235 23.02 -9.86 9.38
CA SER A 235 24.12 -10.32 10.25
C SER A 235 25.05 -11.35 9.61
N SER A 236 24.64 -12.04 8.54
CA SER A 236 25.50 -13.00 7.83
C SER A 236 26.59 -12.35 6.96
N HIS A 237 26.61 -11.01 6.85
CA HIS A 237 27.62 -10.27 6.06
C HIS A 237 28.57 -9.40 6.90
N ARG A 238 28.51 -9.45 8.23
CA ARG A 238 29.34 -8.61 9.12
C ARG A 238 30.41 -9.36 9.93
N SER A 239 30.64 -10.64 9.67
CA SER A 239 31.51 -11.49 10.51
C SER A 239 32.82 -11.96 9.88
N THR A 240 33.30 -11.37 8.77
CA THR A 240 34.57 -11.80 8.14
C THR A 240 35.72 -10.80 8.18
N ASP A 241 35.54 -9.56 8.65
CA ASP A 241 36.56 -8.52 8.43
C ASP A 241 37.33 -8.04 9.69
N GLU A 242 37.28 -8.77 10.81
CA GLU A 242 38.12 -8.45 11.99
C GLU A 242 38.80 -9.69 12.60
N ILE A 243 39.63 -10.41 11.83
CA ILE A 243 40.76 -11.21 12.38
C ILE A 243 41.93 -11.22 11.38
N MET A 244 42.87 -10.28 11.53
CA MET A 244 44.30 -10.23 11.10
C MET A 244 44.63 -8.74 10.89
N CYS A 245 45.45 -8.06 11.69
CA CYS A 245 46.82 -8.39 12.09
C CYS A 245 47.16 -7.81 13.48
N GLN A 246 47.72 -8.66 14.35
CA GLN A 246 48.90 -8.36 15.16
C GLN A 246 49.98 -9.36 14.77
#